data_AF-A0A2D6FI98-F1
#
_entry.id   AF-A0A2D6FI98-F1
#
_cell.length_a   1.000
_cell.length_b   1.000
_cell.length_c   1.000
_cell.angle_alpha   90.00
_cell.angle_beta   90.00
_cell.angle_gamma   90.00
#
_symmetry.space_group_name_H-M   'P 1'
#
loop_
_entity.id
_entity.type
_entity.pdbx_description
1 polymer ?
#
loop_
_entity_poly.entity_id
_entity_poly.type
_entity_poly.pdbx_seq_one_letter_code
_entity_poly.pdbx_strand_id
1 'polypeptide(L)' 'MTAAPVDLVSDMQAIEDHWHEGQWMRLTGQFSEAEWSEHEAITMSALIVLGLDGMKQLGRRCLLEGAVELV' A
#
# COMPACT_ATOMS: atom_id res chain seq x y z
N MET A 1 11.84 13.69 -8.66
CA MET A 1 11.59 13.35 -7.24
C MET A 1 12.04 11.92 -7.03
N THR A 2 13.07 11.68 -6.22
CA THR A 2 13.40 10.34 -5.74
C THR A 2 12.33 9.95 -4.72
N ALA A 3 11.57 8.89 -5.01
CA ALA A 3 10.64 8.32 -4.03
C ALA A 3 11.45 7.93 -2.78
N ALA A 4 10.97 8.34 -1.61
CA ALA A 4 11.57 7.93 -0.35
C ALA A 4 11.57 6.38 -0.25
N PRO A 5 12.50 5.78 0.51
CA PRO A 5 12.43 4.35 0.78
C PRO A 5 11.04 4.01 1.34
N VAL A 6 10.35 3.07 0.69
CA VAL A 6 9.05 2.56 1.12
C VAL A 6 9.25 1.85 2.45
N ASP A 7 8.68 2.42 3.51
CA ASP A 7 8.49 1.75 4.78
C ASP A 7 7.16 1.03 4.72
N LEU A 8 7.24 -0.26 4.40
CA LEU A 8 6.09 -1.15 4.25
C LEU A 8 5.17 -1.13 5.47
N VAL A 9 5.70 -0.87 6.67
CA VAL A 9 4.91 -0.85 7.90
C VAL A 9 4.12 0.46 8.00
N SER A 10 4.77 1.60 7.82
CA SER A 10 4.07 2.90 7.87
C SER A 10 3.05 3.04 6.74
N ASP A 11 3.38 2.54 5.55
CA ASP A 11 2.50 2.60 4.39
C ASP A 11 1.28 1.70 4.57
N MET A 12 1.45 0.52 5.19
CA MET A 12 0.32 -0.34 5.55
C MET A 12 -0.59 0.33 6.59
N GLN A 13 -0.02 1.00 7.59
CA GLN A 13 -0.80 1.72 8.61
C GLN A 13 -1.63 2.85 7.98
N ALA A 14 -1.05 3.63 7.07
CA ALA A 14 -1.77 4.70 6.39
C ALA A 14 -2.96 4.18 5.57
N ILE A 15 -2.81 3.01 4.94
CA ILE A 15 -3.89 2.35 4.20
C ILE A 15 -4.99 1.85 5.16
N GLU A 16 -4.61 1.27 6.29
CA GLU A 16 -5.54 0.83 7.33
C GLU A 16 -6.34 2.02 7.92
N ASP A 17 -5.65 3.12 8.24
CA ASP A 17 -6.29 4.34 8.74
C ASP A 17 -7.29 4.91 7.73
N HIS A 18 -6.90 4.97 6.45
CA HIS A 18 -7.77 5.40 5.35
C HIS A 18 -9.00 4.50 5.20
N TRP A 19 -8.84 3.17 5.36
CA TRP A 19 -9.95 2.23 5.34
C TRP A 19 -10.94 2.47 6.48
N HIS A 20 -10.43 2.63 7.71
CA HIS A 20 -11.26 2.88 8.89
C HIS A 20 -12.00 4.22 8.81
N GLU A 21 -11.35 5.27 8.30
CA GLU A 21 -11.98 6.55 8.04
C GLU A 21 -13.17 6.41 7.07
N GLY A 22 -12.95 5.73 5.93
CA GLY A 22 -14.02 5.51 4.95
C GLY A 22 -15.19 4.70 5.50
N GLN A 23 -14.90 3.66 6.30
CA GLN A 23 -15.94 2.87 6.99
C GLN A 23 -16.77 3.76 7.92
N TRP A 24 -16.12 4.62 8.70
CA TRP A 24 -16.81 5.56 9.57
C TRP A 24 -17.67 6.56 8.79
N MET A 25 -17.15 7.11 7.68
CA MET A 25 -17.89 8.02 6.80
C MET A 25 -19.11 7.34 6.17
N ARG A 26 -18.98 6.08 5.74
CA ARG A 26 -20.12 5.29 5.25
C ARG A 26 -21.17 5.06 6.33
N LEU A 27 -20.75 4.63 7.53
CA LEU A 27 -21.65 4.33 8.65
C LEU A 27 -22.41 5.57 9.14
N THR A 28 -21.79 6.74 9.03
CA THR A 28 -22.39 8.03 9.41
C THR A 28 -23.18 8.68 8.27
N GLY A 29 -23.27 8.03 7.11
CA GLY A 29 -24.00 8.52 5.94
C GLY A 29 -23.36 9.73 5.25
N GLN A 30 -22.06 9.98 5.50
CA GLN A 30 -21.30 11.04 4.85
C GLN A 30 -20.90 10.68 3.41
N PHE A 31 -20.80 9.39 3.11
CA PHE A 31 -20.61 8.89 1.74
C PHE A 31 -21.92 8.42 1.12
N SER A 32 -22.12 8.82 -0.13
CA SER A 32 -22.99 8.10 -1.07
C SER A 32 -22.35 6.76 -1.46
N GLU A 33 -23.16 5.86 -2.05
CA GLU A 33 -22.65 4.57 -2.56
C GLU A 33 -21.57 4.73 -3.63
N ALA A 34 -21.64 5.80 -4.44
CA ALA A 34 -20.63 6.07 -5.46
C ALA A 34 -19.29 6.52 -4.83
N GLU A 35 -19.34 7.43 -3.85
CA GLU A 35 -18.15 7.90 -3.12
C GLU A 35 -17.51 6.76 -2.31
N TRP A 36 -18.34 5.90 -1.70
CA TRP A 36 -17.87 4.69 -1.03
C TRP A 36 -17.14 3.75 -2.00
N SER A 37 -17.74 3.46 -3.16
CA SER A 37 -17.11 2.60 -4.16
C SER A 37 -15.78 3.15 -4.68
N GLU A 38 -15.66 4.47 -4.83
CA GLU A 38 -14.40 5.11 -5.21
C GLU A 38 -13.35 5.00 -4.10
N HIS A 39 -13.75 5.23 -2.85
CA HIS A 39 -12.90 5.09 -1.67
C HIS A 39 -12.34 3.65 -1.54
N GLU A 40 -13.18 2.63 -1.76
CA GLU A 40 -12.76 1.24 -1.79
C GLU A 40 -11.74 0.98 -2.90
N ALA A 41 -11.99 1.51 -4.10
CA ALA A 41 -11.10 1.34 -5.25
C ALA A 41 -9.71 1.94 -4.98
N ILE A 42 -9.65 3.12 -4.34
CA ILE A 42 -8.40 3.78 -3.95
C ILE A 42 -7.65 2.91 -2.93
N THR A 43 -8.33 2.46 -1.87
CA THR A 43 -7.74 1.61 -0.82
C THR A 43 -7.14 0.33 -1.41
N MET A 44 -7.88 -0.36 -2.28
CA MET A 44 -7.43 -1.61 -2.90
C MET A 44 -6.27 -1.37 -3.87
N SER A 45 -6.30 -0.28 -4.62
CA SER A 45 -5.20 0.09 -5.52
C SER A 45 -3.91 0.36 -4.74
N ALA A 46 -4.00 1.04 -3.59
CA ALA A 46 -2.86 1.29 -2.72
C ALA A 46 -2.25 -0.03 -2.19
N LEU A 47 -3.07 -0.99 -1.76
CA LEU A 47 -2.61 -2.32 -1.34
C LEU A 47 -1.87 -3.08 -2.44
N ILE A 48 -2.40 -3.06 -3.67
CA ILE A 48 -1.76 -3.71 -4.82
C ILE A 48 -0.40 -3.09 -5.10
N VAL A 49 -0.32 -1.76 -5.13
CA VAL A 49 0.94 -1.04 -5.37
C VAL A 49 1.97 -1.34 -4.28
N LEU A 50 1.55 -1.36 -3.01
CA LEU A 50 2.40 -1.70 -1.88
C LEU A 50 2.96 -3.12 -2.01
N GLY A 51 2.11 -4.10 -2.34
CA GLY A 51 2.53 -5.48 -2.55
C GLY A 51 3.53 -5.64 -3.72
N LEU A 52 3.28 -4.93 -4.83
CA LEU A 52 4.20 -4.92 -5.97
C LEU A 52 5.56 -4.31 -5.62
N ASP A 53 5.59 -3.23 -4.81
CA ASP A 53 6.85 -2.64 -4.38
C ASP A 53 7.61 -3.54 -3.39
N GLY A 54 6.90 -4.15 -2.43
CA GLY A 54 7.47 -5.15 -1.52
C GLY A 54 8.14 -6.31 -2.26
N MET A 55 7.50 -6.83 -3.31
CA MET A 55 8.10 -7.85 -4.18
C MET A 55 9.34 -7.35 -4.93
N LYS A 56 9.34 -6.11 -5.43
CA LYS A 56 10.53 -5.51 -6.07
C LYS A 56 11.68 -5.33 -5.08
N GLN A 57 11.40 -4.93 -3.85
CA GLN A 57 12.40 -4.81 -2.80
C GLN A 57 12.99 -6.17 -2.44
N LEU A 58 12.15 -7.21 -2.28
CA LEU A 58 12.60 -8.58 -2.04
C LEU A 58 13.48 -9.08 -3.19
N GLY A 59 13.05 -8.92 -4.43
CA GLY A 59 13.83 -9.30 -5.61
C GLY A 59 15.20 -8.62 -5.67
N ARG A 60 15.28 -7.33 -5.34
CA ARG A 60 16.56 -6.60 -5.24
C ARG A 60 17.47 -7.18 -4.16
N ARG A 61 16.93 -7.50 -2.97
CA ARG A 61 17.71 -8.10 -1.88
C ARG A 61 18.24 -9.47 -2.27
N CYS A 62 17.39 -10.34 -2.81
CA CYS A 62 17.81 -11.68 -3.24
C CYS A 62 18.87 -11.65 -4.36
N LEU A 63 18.76 -10.72 -5.33
CA LEU A 63 19.78 -10.56 -6.38
C LEU A 63 21.13 -10.05 -5.82
N LEU A 64 21.09 -9.12 -4.86
CA LEU A 64 22.30 -8.61 -4.22
C LEU A 64 22.96 -9.66 -3.31
N GLU A 65 22.17 -10.39 -2.53
CA GLU A 65 22.66 -11.50 -1.69
C GLU A 65 23.25 -12.64 -2.55
N GLY A 66 22.57 -13.01 -3.64
CA GLY A 66 23.08 -14.01 -4.58
C GLY A 66 24.34 -13.58 -5.35
N ALA A 67 24.55 -12.26 -5.54
CA ALA A 67 25.78 -11.74 -6.15
C ALA A 67 26.99 -11.76 -5.19
N VAL A 68 26.75 -11.73 -3.87
CA VAL A 68 27.80 -11.78 -2.84
C VAL A 68 28.32 -13.20 -2.62
N GLU A 69 27.48 -14.24 -2.82
CA GLU A 69 27.92 -15.64 -2.70
C GLU A 69 28.78 -16.14 -3.88
N LEU A 70 28.79 -15.42 -5.00
CA LEU A 70 29.51 -15.80 -6.23
C LEU A 70 30.89 -15.14 -6.40
N VAL A 71 31.35 -14.35 -5.42
CA VAL A 71 32.67 -13.67 -5.43
C VAL A 71 33.58 -14.24 -4.34
#